data_AF-A0A3A1Y4F0-F1
#
_entry.id   AF-A0A3A1Y4F0-F1
#
_cell.length_a   1.000
_cell.length_b   1.000
_cell.length_c   1.000
_cell.angle_alpha   90.00
_cell.angle_beta   90.00
_cell.angle_gamma   90.00
#
_symmetry.space_group_name_H-M   'P 1'
#
loop_
_entity.id
_entity.type
_entity.pdbx_description
1 polymer ?
#
loop_
_entity_poly.entity_id
_entity_poly.type
_entity_poly.pdbx_seq_one_letter_code
_entity_poly.pdbx_strand_id
1 'polypeptide(L)' 'MSEKDLNQELVEARTTLFGLRQQLKTRQLEKTNLVKKARRDVARLLTQLNKAGK' A
#
# COMPACT_ATOMS: atom_id res chain seq x y z
N MET A 1 -5.97 -17.40 -0.78
CA MET A 1 -6.31 -15.98 -1.01
C MET A 1 -6.94 -15.91 -2.37
N SER A 2 -8.25 -15.65 -2.45
CA SER A 2 -8.92 -15.45 -3.73
C SER A 2 -8.41 -14.14 -4.36
N GLU A 3 -8.43 -14.01 -5.69
CA GLU A 3 -8.07 -12.76 -6.37
C GLU A 3 -8.86 -11.56 -5.86
N LYS A 4 -10.08 -11.79 -5.37
CA LYS A 4 -10.92 -10.78 -4.72
C LYS A 4 -10.32 -10.29 -3.41
N ASP A 5 -9.79 -11.19 -2.57
CA ASP A 5 -9.19 -10.82 -1.28
C ASP A 5 -7.93 -9.97 -1.49
N LEU A 6 -7.11 -10.34 -2.48
CA LEU A 6 -5.92 -9.58 -2.86
C LEU A 6 -6.23 -8.17 -3.36
N ASN A 7 -7.32 -8.02 -4.12
CA ASN A 7 -7.78 -6.71 -4.57
C ASN A 7 -8.32 -5.85 -3.42
N GLN A 8 -9.01 -6.48 -2.44
CA GLN A 8 -9.47 -5.80 -1.24
C GLN A 8 -8.28 -5.24 -0.44
N GLU A 9 -7.27 -6.07 -0.20
CA GLU A 9 -6.06 -5.72 0.54
C GLU A 9 -5.24 -4.63 -0.19
N LEU A 10 -5.23 -4.65 -1.53
CA LEU A 10 -4.62 -3.59 -2.34
C LEU A 10 -5.30 -2.23 -2.12
N VAL A 11 -6.63 -2.20 -2.09
CA VAL A 11 -7.41 -0.97 -1.88
C VAL A 11 -7.16 -0.40 -0.49
N GLU A 12 -7.13 -1.26 0.53
CA GLU A 12 -6.81 -0.88 1.90
C GLU A 12 -5.39 -0.30 2.00
N ALA A 13 -4.38 -1.01 1.47
CA ALA A 13 -2.99 -0.57 1.49
C ALA A 13 -2.77 0.78 0.76
N ARG A 14 -3.49 1.01 -0.35
CA ARG A 14 -3.47 2.30 -1.06
C ARG A 14 -4.10 3.42 -0.25
N THR A 15 -5.17 3.14 0.47
CA THR A 15 -5.85 4.12 1.34
C THR A 15 -4.94 4.51 2.51
N THR A 16 -4.26 3.54 3.11
CA THR A 16 -3.24 3.81 4.15
C THR A 16 -2.08 4.65 3.59
N LEU A 17 -1.58 4.32 2.39
CA LEU A 17 -0.52 5.10 1.74
C LEU A 17 -0.96 6.55 1.45
N PHE A 18 -2.22 6.76 1.05
CA PHE A 18 -2.79 8.08 0.83
C PHE A 18 -2.83 8.91 2.12
N GLY A 19 -3.30 8.34 3.23
CA GLY A 19 -3.29 8.99 4.55
C GLY A 19 -1.88 9.37 5.00
N LEU A 20 -0.92 8.44 4.86
CA LEU A 20 0.49 8.70 5.20
C LEU A 20 1.12 9.78 4.32
N ARG A 21 0.76 9.86 3.04
CA ARG A 21 1.20 10.94 2.13
C ARG A 21 0.61 12.29 2.55
N GLN A 22 -0.64 12.32 2.99
CA GLN A 22 -1.23 13.58 3.47
C GLN A 22 -0.56 14.07 4.76
N GLN A 23 -0.32 13.17 5.72
CA GLN A 23 0.40 13.49 6.96
C GLN A 23 1.85 13.93 6.70
N LEU A 24 2.50 13.34 5.68
CA LEU A 24 3.84 13.76 5.25
C LEU A 24 3.81 15.19 4.68
N LYS A 25 2.78 15.54 3.89
CA LYS A 25 2.63 16.88 3.29
C LYS A 25 2.43 17.97 4.35
N THR A 26 1.71 17.67 5.43
CA THR A 26 1.55 18.59 6.57
C THR A 26 2.77 18.63 7.50
N ARG A 27 3.83 17.85 7.21
CA ARG A 27 5.00 17.64 8.07
C ARG A 27 4.66 17.18 9.51
N GLN A 28 3.49 16.60 9.69
CA GLN A 28 3.01 16.06 10.98
C GLN A 28 3.43 14.59 11.19
N LEU A 29 4.12 14.00 10.22
CA LEU A 29 4.52 12.61 10.28
C LEU A 29 5.95 12.49 10.85
N GLU A 30 6.05 12.09 12.12
CA GLU A 30 7.34 11.80 12.77
C GLU A 30 8.05 10.59 12.14
N LYS A 31 7.28 9.59 11.68
CA LYS A 31 7.79 8.32 11.15
C LYS A 31 7.71 8.24 9.62
N THR A 32 8.50 9.06 8.93
CA THR A 32 8.58 9.11 7.46
C THR A 32 8.93 7.76 6.80
N ASN A 33 9.62 6.88 7.53
CA ASN A 33 9.96 5.51 7.11
C ASN A 33 8.72 4.65 6.78
N LEU A 34 7.57 4.93 7.41
CA LEU A 34 6.32 4.20 7.18
C LEU A 34 5.79 4.40 5.75
N VAL A 35 6.00 5.58 5.16
CA VAL A 35 5.64 5.87 3.77
C VAL A 35 6.41 4.95 2.80
N LYS A 36 7.69 4.70 3.09
CA LYS A 36 8.54 3.81 2.28
C LYS A 36 8.13 2.35 2.44
N LYS A 37 7.73 1.94 3.65
CA LYS A 37 7.21 0.58 3.94
C LYS A 37 5.88 0.34 3.21
N ALA A 38 4.89 1.21 3.41
CA ALA A 38 3.59 1.12 2.74
C ALA A 38 3.70 1.09 1.22
N ARG A 39 4.62 1.87 0.63
CA ARG A 39 4.88 1.83 -0.83
C ARG A 39 5.41 0.47 -1.30
N ARG A 40 6.31 -0.14 -0.54
CA ARG A 40 6.85 -1.49 -0.85
C ARG A 40 5.80 -2.57 -0.69
N ASP A 41 4.90 -2.42 0.28
CA ASP A 41 3.83 -3.39 0.53
C ASP A 41 2.80 -3.36 -0.63
N VAL A 42 2.40 -2.18 -1.09
CA VAL A 42 1.57 -2.03 -2.32
C VAL A 42 2.26 -2.67 -3.54
N ALA A 43 3.57 -2.46 -3.71
CA ALA A 43 4.30 -3.06 -4.83
C ALA A 43 4.35 -4.60 -4.77
N ARG A 44 4.47 -5.18 -3.57
CA ARG A 44 4.42 -6.65 -3.38
C ARG A 44 3.05 -7.21 -3.71
N LEU A 45 1.97 -6.56 -3.25
CA LEU A 45 0.59 -6.96 -3.57
C LEU A 45 0.32 -6.92 -5.08
N LEU A 46 0.75 -5.86 -5.78
CA LEU A 46 0.67 -5.78 -7.24
C LEU A 46 1.47 -6.90 -7.93
N THR A 47 2.63 -7.26 -7.39
CA THR A 47 3.44 -8.35 -7.94
C THR A 47 2.76 -9.71 -7.75
N GLN A 48 2.11 -9.93 -6.60
CA GLN A 48 1.35 -11.15 -6.35
C GLN A 48 0.12 -11.26 -7.26
N LEU A 49 -0.62 -10.15 -7.46
CA LEU A 49 -1.73 -10.09 -8.42
C LEU A 49 -1.26 -10.41 -9.85
N ASN A 50 -0.13 -9.85 -10.28
CA ASN A 50 0.44 -10.13 -11.61
C ASN A 50 0.85 -11.61 -11.76
N LYS A 51 1.43 -12.21 -10.71
CA LYS A 51 1.75 -13.64 -10.71
C LYS A 51 0.53 -14.54 -10.69
N ALA A 52 -0.57 -14.11 -10.06
CA ALA A 52 -1.80 -14.89 -9.97
C ALA A 52 -2.58 -14.91 -11.32
N GLY A 53 -2.48 -13.84 -12.10
CA GLY A 53 -3.07 -13.76 -13.44
C GLY A 53 -2.26 -14.42 -14.56
N LYS A 54 -1.15 -15.10 -14.23
CA LYS A 54 -0.26 -15.81 -15.17
C LYS A 54 -0.35 -17.31 -14.96
#